data_AF-A0A818KBV4-F1
#
_entry.id   AF-A0A818KBV4-F1
#
_cell.length_a   1.000
_cell.length_b   1.000
_cell.length_c   1.000
_cell.angle_alpha   90.00
_cell.angle_beta   90.00
_cell.angle_gamma   90.00
#
_symmetry.space_group_name_H-M   'P 1'
#
loop_
_entity.id
_entity.type
_entity.pdbx_description
1 polymer ?
#
loop_
_entity_poly.entity_id
_entity_poly.type
_entity_poly.pdbx_seq_one_letter_code
_entity_poly.pdbx_strand_id
1 'polypeptide(L)'
;MNALHEACRNGYFEIIQKLLSTLSIDKINQVELNGSTSLHAACSCNHPRIVKRLLNHRVGRSLLNKDGRTAMEEAAIGQTQIFSPSLFREK
;
A
#
# COMPACT_ATOMS: atom_id res chain seq x y z
N MET A 1 0.73 -0.54 -12.95
CA MET A 1 1.94 -1.07 -12.27
C MET A 1 3.08 -0.09 -12.46
N ASN A 2 3.81 0.26 -11.39
CA ASN A 2 4.99 1.14 -11.44
C ASN A 2 6.06 0.66 -10.44
N ALA A 3 7.21 1.35 -10.37
CA ALA A 3 8.31 0.98 -9.47
C ALA A 3 7.91 0.90 -7.98
N LEU A 4 6.95 1.72 -7.54
CA LEU A 4 6.47 1.68 -6.16
C LEU A 4 5.67 0.40 -5.87
N HIS A 5 4.85 -0.08 -6.82
CA HIS A 5 4.15 -1.36 -6.69
C HIS A 5 5.13 -2.51 -6.52
N GLU A 6 6.14 -2.58 -7.39
CA GLU A 6 7.14 -3.64 -7.35
C GLU A 6 7.94 -3.61 -6.05
N ALA A 7 8.36 -2.43 -5.61
CA ALA A 7 9.05 -2.27 -4.33
C ALA A 7 8.18 -2.71 -3.14
N CYS A 8 6.87 -2.42 -3.17
CA CYS A 8 5.93 -2.84 -2.13
C CYS A 8 5.73 -4.36 -2.09
N ARG A 9 5.62 -5.02 -3.25
CA ARG A 9 5.49 -6.47 -3.34
C ARG A 9 6.73 -7.22 -2.84
N ASN A 10 7.91 -6.71 -3.17
CA ASN A 10 9.18 -7.36 -2.82
C ASN A 10 9.75 -6.95 -1.46
N GLY A 11 9.15 -5.97 -0.79
CA GLY A 11 9.60 -5.58 0.54
C GLY A 11 10.78 -4.60 0.57
N TYR A 12 11.06 -3.90 -0.54
CA TYR A 12 12.22 -3.01 -0.69
C TYR A 12 12.05 -1.67 0.04
N PHE A 13 12.13 -1.70 1.37
CA PHE A 13 11.85 -0.55 2.24
C PHE A 13 12.70 0.69 1.94
N GLU A 14 14.00 0.53 1.68
CA GLU A 14 14.93 1.62 1.38
C GLU A 14 14.60 2.28 0.04
N ILE A 15 14.20 1.48 -0.96
CA ILE A 15 13.77 1.97 -2.27
C ILE A 15 12.47 2.75 -2.12
N ILE A 16 11.51 2.23 -1.35
CA ILE A 16 10.23 2.90 -1.10
C ILE A 16 10.44 4.27 -0.46
N GLN A 17 11.36 4.39 0.49
CA GLN A 17 11.67 5.70 1.09
C GLN A 17 12.19 6.70 0.06
N LYS A 18 13.09 6.28 -0.84
CA LYS A 18 13.59 7.14 -1.92
C LYS A 18 12.49 7.51 -2.93
N LEU A 19 11.63 6.55 -3.26
CA LEU A 19 10.52 6.75 -4.19
C LEU A 19 9.46 7.70 -3.62
N LEU A 20 9.08 7.55 -2.35
CA LEU A 20 8.09 8.44 -1.73
C LEU A 20 8.55 9.90 -1.64
N SER A 21 9.86 10.14 -1.51
CA SER A 21 10.43 11.49 -1.49
C SER A 21 10.53 12.14 -2.87
N THR A 22 10.38 11.37 -3.95
CA THR A 22 10.60 11.85 -5.33
C THR A 22 9.35 11.78 -6.21
N LEU A 23 8.43 10.85 -5.92
CA LEU A 23 7.20 10.67 -6.68
C LEU A 23 6.14 11.70 -6.31
N SER A 24 5.40 12.17 -7.32
CA SER A 24 4.18 12.93 -7.11
C SER A 24 3.07 12.06 -6.52
N ILE A 25 2.08 12.70 -5.88
CA ILE A 25 0.93 12.02 -5.27
C ILE A 25 0.16 11.19 -6.30
N ASP A 26 0.03 11.68 -7.55
CA ASP A 26 -0.63 10.95 -8.65
C ASP A 26 0.08 9.62 -8.97
N LYS A 27 1.41 9.59 -8.88
CA LYS A 27 2.19 8.36 -9.09
C LYS A 27 2.12 7.41 -7.90
N ILE A 28 2.02 7.93 -6.70
CA ILE A 28 1.86 7.14 -5.46
C ILE A 28 0.50 6.45 -5.46
N ASN A 29 -0.56 7.17 -5.86
CA ASN A 29 -1.94 6.68 -5.93
C ASN A 29 -2.29 6.02 -7.27
N GLN A 30 -1.32 5.85 -8.16
CA GLN A 30 -1.53 5.14 -9.41
C GLN A 30 -2.03 3.72 -9.12
N VAL A 31 -3.00 3.28 -9.91
CA VAL A 31 -3.58 1.94 -9.81
C VAL A 31 -3.02 0.98 -10.87
N GLU A 32 -3.09 -0.32 -10.59
CA GLU A 32 -2.83 -1.38 -11.54
C GLU A 32 -4.07 -1.76 -12.37
N LEU A 33 -3.92 -2.76 -13.24
CA LEU A 33 -5.00 -3.23 -14.10
C LEU A 33 -6.19 -3.78 -13.31
N ASN A 34 -5.98 -4.27 -12.09
CA ASN A 34 -7.02 -4.72 -11.17
C ASN A 34 -7.53 -3.60 -10.23
N GLY A 35 -7.13 -2.34 -10.46
CA GLY A 35 -7.49 -1.22 -9.57
C GLY A 35 -6.67 -1.15 -8.28
N SER A 36 -5.77 -2.10 -8.02
CA SER A 36 -4.95 -2.10 -6.80
C SER A 36 -3.93 -0.96 -6.82
N THR A 37 -3.75 -0.34 -5.67
CA THR A 37 -2.70 0.67 -5.42
C THR A 37 -1.44 0.03 -4.85
N SER A 38 -0.37 0.81 -4.72
CA SER A 38 0.85 0.41 -3.99
C SER A 38 0.56 -0.05 -2.55
N LEU A 39 -0.45 0.54 -1.89
CA LEU A 39 -0.91 0.12 -0.57
C LEU A 39 -1.56 -1.26 -0.59
N HIS A 40 -2.36 -1.58 -1.60
CA HIS A 40 -2.92 -2.94 -1.76
C HIS A 40 -1.81 -3.97 -1.93
N ALA A 41 -0.78 -3.66 -2.72
CA ALA A 41 0.36 -4.55 -2.91
C ALA A 41 1.14 -4.79 -1.61
N ALA A 42 1.46 -3.73 -0.86
CA ALA A 42 2.12 -3.86 0.45
C ALA A 42 1.27 -4.65 1.45
N CYS A 43 -0.04 -4.49 1.37
CA CYS A 43 -0.99 -5.22 2.20
C CYS A 43 -1.02 -6.71 1.85
N SER A 44 -1.27 -7.04 0.58
CA SER A 44 -1.34 -8.42 0.09
C SER A 44 -0.06 -9.21 0.39
N CYS A 45 1.11 -8.57 0.32
CA CYS A 45 2.40 -9.19 0.63
C CYS A 45 2.77 -9.17 2.12
N ASN A 46 1.88 -8.74 3.02
CA ASN A 46 2.08 -8.74 4.48
C ASN A 46 3.34 -7.98 4.94
N HIS A 47 3.53 -6.75 4.45
CA HIS A 47 4.69 -5.91 4.76
C HIS A 47 4.35 -4.74 5.73
N PRO A 48 4.22 -4.97 7.05
CA PRO A 48 3.74 -3.96 8.02
C PRO A 48 4.55 -2.67 8.05
N ARG A 49 5.88 -2.79 7.98
CA ARG A 49 6.78 -1.63 7.99
C ARG A 49 6.56 -0.73 6.78
N ILE A 50 6.29 -1.33 5.62
CA ILE A 50 6.01 -0.62 4.38
C ILE A 50 4.62 0.01 4.44
N VAL A 51 3.62 -0.75 4.90
CA VAL A 51 2.26 -0.23 5.09
C VAL A 51 2.30 1.01 5.98
N LYS A 52 2.96 0.96 7.15
CA LYS A 52 3.11 2.14 8.02
C LYS A 52 3.78 3.31 7.31
N ARG A 53 4.83 3.05 6.53
CA ARG A 53 5.54 4.10 5.78
C ARG A 53 4.64 4.76 4.72
N LEU A 54 3.85 3.98 3.99
CA LEU A 54 2.90 4.48 2.99
C LEU A 54 1.75 5.27 3.64
N LEU A 55 1.24 4.79 4.78
CA LEU A 55 0.17 5.45 5.54
C LEU A 55 0.62 6.80 6.14
N ASN A 56 1.90 6.94 6.46
CA ASN A 56 2.48 8.22 6.87
C ASN A 56 2.62 9.22 5.70
N HIS A 57 2.34 8.79 4.47
CA HIS A 57 2.30 9.64 3.29
C HIS A 57 0.86 9.92 2.88
N ARG A 58 0.64 10.88 1.96
CA ARG A 58 -0.70 11.21 1.40
C ARG A 58 -1.23 10.15 0.42
N VAL A 59 -1.11 8.87 0.77
CA VAL A 59 -1.67 7.73 0.04
C VAL A 59 -3.19 7.72 0.20
N GLY A 60 -3.90 7.45 -0.90
CA GLY A 60 -5.35 7.25 -0.91
C GLY A 60 -5.73 5.93 -0.23
N ARG A 61 -6.06 6.02 1.07
CA ARG A 61 -6.44 4.87 1.91
C ARG A 61 -7.81 4.28 1.56
N SER A 62 -8.68 5.10 1.00
CA SER A 62 -10.06 4.76 0.61
C SER A 62 -10.21 4.38 -0.86
N LEU A 63 -9.09 4.25 -1.59
CA LEU A 63 -9.13 3.81 -2.99
C LEU A 63 -9.53 2.35 -3.06
N LEU A 64 -10.47 2.04 -3.94
CA LEU A 64 -11.01 0.70 -4.14
C LEU A 64 -10.35 0.02 -5.34
N ASN A 65 -10.02 -1.26 -5.19
CA ASN A 65 -9.67 -2.12 -6.31
C ASN A 65 -10.94 -2.54 -7.10
N LYS A 66 -10.78 -3.35 -8.15
CA LYS A 66 -11.90 -3.84 -8.97
C LYS A 66 -12.85 -4.79 -8.23
N ASP A 67 -12.43 -5.36 -7.12
CA ASP A 67 -13.28 -6.16 -6.23
C ASP A 67 -14.09 -5.28 -5.26
N GLY A 68 -13.98 -3.94 -5.40
CA GLY A 68 -14.70 -2.97 -4.57
C GLY A 68 -14.13 -2.84 -3.16
N ARG A 69 -12.86 -3.23 -2.95
CA ARG A 69 -12.22 -3.29 -1.64
C ARG A 69 -11.10 -2.28 -1.51
N THR A 70 -10.96 -1.71 -0.33
CA THR A 70 -9.77 -0.97 0.09
C THR A 70 -8.59 -1.91 0.33
N ALA A 71 -7.38 -1.35 0.38
CA ALA A 71 -6.18 -2.10 0.72
C ALA A 71 -6.26 -2.78 2.11
N MET A 72 -7.04 -2.19 3.03
CA MET A 72 -7.23 -2.73 4.37
C MET A 72 -8.21 -3.90 4.38
N GLU A 73 -9.31 -3.80 3.63
CA GLU A 73 -10.27 -4.90 3.48
C GLU A 73 -9.64 -6.09 2.76
N GLU A 74 -8.84 -5.84 1.72
CA GLU A 74 -8.10 -6.89 1.01
C GLU A 74 -7.11 -7.62 1.93
N ALA A 75 -6.41 -6.88 2.81
CA ALA A 75 -5.50 -7.46 3.82
C ALA A 75 -6.21 -8.42 4.79
N ALA A 76 -7.43 -8.06 5.21
CA ALA A 76 -8.23 -8.83 6.15
C ALA A 76 -8.66 -10.19 5.56
N ILE A 77 -8.94 -10.23 4.26
CA ILE A 77 -9.37 -11.44 3.55
C ILE A 77 -8.18 -12.37 3.28
N GLY A 78 -7.02 -11.80 2.96
CA GLY A 78 -5.79 -12.56 2.65
C GLY A 78 -5.10 -13.21 3.84
N GLN A 79 -5.67 -13.20 5.06
CA GLN A 79 -5.06 -13.71 6.30
C GLN A 79 -3.69 -13.07 6.61
N THR A 80 -3.52 -11.79 6.26
CA THR A 80 -2.25 -11.10 6.45
C THR A 80 -2.12 -10.55 7.88
N GLN A 81 -0.97 -10.75 8.51
CA GLN A 81 -0.70 -10.35 9.91
C GLN A 81 -0.69 -8.82 10.11
N ILE A 82 -0.65 -8.05 9.03
CA ILE A 82 -0.79 -6.60 9.01
C ILE A 82 -2.18 -6.09 9.40
N PHE A 83 -3.23 -6.91 9.39
CA PHE A 83 -4.55 -6.54 9.93
C PHE A 83 -4.52 -6.49 11.47
N SER A 84 -3.58 -5.75 12.02
CA SER A 84 -3.66 -5.27 13.39
C SER A 84 -4.36 -3.91 13.34
N PRO A 85 -5.51 -3.72 14.03
CA PRO A 85 -6.18 -2.43 14.10
C PRO A 85 -5.26 -1.29 14.55
N SER A 86 -4.19 -1.61 15.29
CA SER A 86 -3.15 -0.66 15.72
C SER A 86 -2.32 -0.09 14.58
N LEU A 87 -2.09 -0.81 13.48
CA LEU A 87 -1.27 -0.34 12.36
C LEU A 87 -1.94 0.79 11.56
N PHE A 88 -3.28 0.77 11.50
CA PHE A 88 -4.07 1.72 10.73
C PHE A 88 -4.65 2.86 11.59
N ARG A 89 -4.45 2.82 12.91
CA ARG A 89 -5.00 3.77 13.88
C ARG A 89 -3.90 4.71 14.37
N GLU A 90 -3.38 5.58 13.50
CA GLU A 90 -2.63 6.75 13.93
C GLU A 90 -3.31 8.02 13.37
N LYS A 91 -3.95 8.73 14.32
CA LYS A 91 -4.60 10.06 14.39
C LYS A 91 -5.33 10.62 13.16
#